data_AF-A0A1Q3Z0P9-F1
#
_entry.id   AF-A0A1Q3Z0P9-F1
#
_cell.length_a   1.000
_cell.length_b   1.000
_cell.length_c   1.000
_cell.angle_alpha   90.00
_cell.angle_beta   90.00
_cell.angle_gamma   90.00
#
_symmetry.space_group_name_H-M   'P 1'
#
loop_
_entity.id
_entity.type
_entity.pdbx_description
1 polymer ?
#
loop_
_entity_poly.entity_id
_entity_poly.type
_entity_poly.pdbx_seq_one_letter_code
_entity_poly.pdbx_strand_id
1 'polypeptide(L)'
;MGSRKPTLGFASRTDAVLALREQGITDRRVIAARIGIDPSCVAALERSAQRRGTPRAPGFRLEPLAHDPLAKLLPDETLTGLRRAAAPRGVSVMQLVARLLSTVVEDDLVGAILDEGRDA
;
A
#
# COMPACT_ATOMS: atom_id res chain seq x y z
N MET A 1 -13.56 0.86 -18.37
CA MET A 1 -12.36 0.07 -18.06
C MET A 1 -11.53 -0.05 -19.33
N GLY A 2 -10.44 0.71 -19.46
CA GLY A 2 -9.66 0.80 -20.71
C GLY A 2 -8.86 -0.48 -20.98
N SER A 3 -8.98 -1.02 -22.19
CA SER A 3 -8.32 -2.24 -22.67
C SER A 3 -6.79 -2.15 -22.60
N ARG A 4 -6.15 -3.26 -22.22
CA ARG A 4 -4.68 -3.39 -22.16
C ARG A 4 -4.13 -3.36 -23.59
N LYS A 5 -3.34 -2.33 -23.93
CA LYS A 5 -2.65 -2.24 -25.22
C LYS A 5 -1.33 -3.01 -25.13
N PRO A 6 -1.13 -4.07 -25.93
CA PRO A 6 0.15 -4.78 -25.99
C PRO A 6 1.25 -3.86 -26.52
N THR A 7 2.43 -3.91 -25.92
CA THR A 7 3.61 -3.15 -26.36
C THR A 7 4.82 -4.06 -26.38
N LEU A 8 5.50 -4.17 -27.53
CA LEU A 8 6.68 -5.01 -27.75
C LEU A 8 6.47 -6.51 -27.41
N GLY A 9 5.26 -7.03 -27.57
CA GLY A 9 4.94 -8.41 -27.19
C GLY A 9 4.65 -8.60 -25.69
N PHE A 10 4.77 -7.55 -24.87
CA PHE A 10 4.37 -7.58 -23.47
C PHE A 10 2.91 -7.16 -23.28
N ALA A 11 2.26 -7.72 -22.27
CA ALA A 11 0.86 -7.47 -21.93
C ALA A 11 0.57 -6.00 -21.57
N SER A 12 1.60 -5.25 -21.11
CA SER A 12 1.50 -3.81 -20.86
C SER A 12 2.86 -3.11 -20.96
N ARG A 13 2.80 -1.77 -21.06
CA ARG A 13 3.99 -0.89 -21.00
C ARG A 13 4.76 -1.01 -19.70
N THR A 14 4.10 -1.35 -18.59
CA THR A 14 4.78 -1.60 -17.31
C THR A 14 5.59 -2.87 -17.38
N ASP A 15 5.02 -3.94 -17.93
CA ASP A 15 5.69 -5.24 -18.02
C ASP A 15 6.92 -5.16 -18.94
N ALA A 16 6.83 -4.39 -20.02
CA ALA A 16 7.97 -4.10 -20.88
C ALA A 16 9.09 -3.35 -20.13
N VAL A 17 8.76 -2.37 -19.28
CA VAL A 17 9.75 -1.65 -18.45
C VAL A 17 10.42 -2.61 -17.46
N LEU A 18 9.65 -3.47 -16.78
CA LEU A 18 10.18 -4.42 -15.80
C LEU A 18 11.06 -5.49 -16.45
N ALA A 19 10.64 -6.06 -17.58
CA ALA A 19 11.42 -7.06 -18.30
C ALA A 19 12.77 -6.51 -18.78
N LEU A 20 12.82 -5.25 -19.24
CA LEU A 20 14.08 -4.60 -19.62
C LEU A 20 14.99 -4.33 -18.42
N ARG A 21 14.40 -4.09 -17.23
CA ARG A 21 15.16 -3.97 -15.97
C ARG A 21 15.77 -5.29 -15.53
N GLU A 22 15.02 -6.38 -15.65
CA GLU A 22 15.49 -7.75 -15.37
C GLU A 22 16.61 -8.18 -16.32
N GLN A 23 16.60 -7.67 -17.55
CA GLN A 23 17.70 -7.82 -18.52
C GLN A 23 18.93 -6.93 -18.21
N GLY A 24 18.94 -6.21 -17.08
CA GLY A 24 20.08 -5.42 -16.62
C GLY A 24 20.19 -4.02 -17.23
N ILE A 25 19.19 -3.55 -17.97
CA ILE A 25 19.23 -2.22 -18.58
C ILE A 25 18.86 -1.18 -17.53
N THR A 26 19.85 -0.39 -17.09
CA THR A 26 19.71 0.59 -16.01
C THR A 26 19.39 2.02 -16.50
N ASP A 27 19.65 2.33 -17.77
CA ASP A 27 19.34 3.66 -18.34
C ASP A 27 17.87 3.79 -18.76
N ARG A 28 17.17 4.76 -18.16
CA ARG A 28 15.75 5.07 -18.46
C ARG A 28 15.54 5.56 -19.89
N ARG A 29 16.50 6.30 -20.47
CA ARG A 29 16.39 6.80 -21.85
C ARG A 29 16.43 5.66 -22.86
N VAL A 30 17.25 4.65 -22.60
CA VAL A 30 17.35 3.45 -23.44
C VAL A 30 16.07 2.63 -23.37
N ILE A 31 15.50 2.45 -22.17
CA ILE A 31 14.21 1.77 -21.98
C ILE A 31 13.08 2.53 -22.71
N ALA A 32 13.05 3.85 -22.56
CA ALA A 32 12.07 4.74 -23.18
C ALA A 32 12.12 4.64 -24.71
N ALA A 33 13.32 4.70 -25.30
CA ALA A 33 13.55 4.57 -26.73
C ALA A 33 13.11 3.19 -27.26
N ARG A 34 13.40 2.11 -26.52
CA ARG A 34 12.98 0.76 -26.91
C ARG A 34 11.46 0.59 -26.90
N ILE A 35 10.78 1.12 -25.89
CA ILE A 35 9.31 1.00 -25.72
C ILE A 35 8.54 2.04 -26.56
N GLY A 36 9.19 3.13 -26.97
CA GLY A 36 8.54 4.24 -27.68
C GLY A 36 7.71 5.13 -26.76
N ILE A 37 8.19 5.40 -25.55
CA ILE A 37 7.55 6.29 -24.57
C ILE A 37 8.52 7.38 -24.13
N ASP A 38 7.99 8.43 -23.49
CA ASP A 38 8.84 9.47 -22.91
C ASP A 38 9.65 8.92 -21.70
N PRO A 39 10.92 9.31 -21.51
CA PRO A 39 11.72 8.89 -20.35
C PRO A 39 11.08 9.19 -18.99
N SER A 40 10.29 10.26 -18.87
CA SER A 40 9.52 10.55 -17.65
C SER A 40 8.43 9.52 -17.36
N CYS A 41 7.87 8.91 -18.41
CA CYS A 41 6.88 7.83 -18.27
C CYS A 41 7.52 6.56 -17.68
N VAL A 42 8.80 6.28 -17.94
CA VAL A 42 9.49 5.11 -17.37
C VAL A 42 9.49 5.18 -15.85
N ALA A 43 9.90 6.31 -15.26
CA ALA A 43 9.92 6.48 -13.81
C ALA A 43 8.50 6.40 -13.18
N ALA A 44 7.50 6.94 -13.87
CA ALA A 44 6.10 6.83 -13.42
C ALA A 44 5.58 5.39 -13.47
N LEU A 45 5.94 4.62 -14.52
CA LEU A 45 5.57 3.22 -14.67
C LEU A 45 6.30 2.33 -13.65
N GLU A 46 7.56 2.61 -13.35
CA GLU A 46 8.32 1.96 -12.25
C GLU A 46 7.63 2.19 -10.91
N ARG A 47 7.31 3.43 -10.56
CA ARG A 47 6.58 3.74 -9.32
C ARG A 47 5.18 3.15 -9.31
N SER A 48 4.53 3.02 -10.47
CA SER A 48 3.24 2.33 -10.58
C SER A 48 3.38 0.82 -10.48
N ALA A 49 4.49 0.23 -10.93
CA ALA A 49 4.81 -1.20 -10.77
C ALA A 49 5.09 -1.52 -9.30
N GLN A 50 5.94 -0.73 -8.65
CA GLN A 50 6.24 -0.86 -7.22
C GLN A 50 4.95 -0.80 -6.38
N ARG A 51 4.06 0.16 -6.67
CA ARG A 51 2.73 0.25 -6.03
C ARG A 51 1.78 -0.91 -6.32
N ARG A 52 1.99 -1.66 -7.40
CA ARG A 52 1.23 -2.88 -7.74
C ARG A 52 1.85 -4.14 -7.13
N GLY A 53 3.17 -4.17 -6.99
CA GLY A 53 3.93 -5.28 -6.39
C GLY A 53 3.94 -5.26 -4.87
N THR A 54 3.72 -4.11 -4.23
CA THR A 54 3.22 -4.10 -2.85
C THR A 54 1.83 -4.72 -2.89
N PRO A 55 1.55 -5.83 -2.17
CA PRO A 55 0.22 -6.38 -2.09
C PRO A 55 -0.67 -5.33 -1.42
N ARG A 56 -1.32 -4.50 -2.24
CA ARG A 56 -2.51 -3.79 -1.81
C ARG A 56 -3.50 -4.91 -1.55
N ALA A 57 -3.87 -5.10 -0.29
CA ALA A 57 -4.91 -6.04 0.08
C ALA A 57 -6.08 -5.85 -0.92
N PRO A 58 -6.54 -6.92 -1.59
CA PRO A 58 -7.63 -6.80 -2.56
C PRO A 58 -8.82 -6.18 -1.83
N GLY A 59 -9.15 -4.92 -2.15
CA GLY A 59 -10.16 -4.16 -1.42
C GLY A 59 -9.78 -2.75 -0.99
N PHE A 60 -8.58 -2.23 -1.27
CA PHE A 60 -8.26 -0.82 -0.96
C PHE A 60 -8.91 0.18 -1.95
N ARG A 61 -10.24 0.13 -2.05
CA ARG A 61 -11.04 1.36 -2.15
C ARG A 61 -11.07 1.95 -0.74
N LEU A 62 -11.14 3.26 -0.61
CA LEU A 62 -11.73 3.83 0.60
C LEU A 62 -13.15 3.27 0.61
N GLU A 63 -13.39 2.21 1.41
CA GLU A 63 -14.74 1.75 1.69
C GLU A 63 -15.53 2.97 2.16
N PRO A 64 -16.75 3.21 1.64
CA PRO A 64 -17.62 4.24 2.19
C PRO A 64 -17.73 4.02 3.71
N LEU A 65 -17.65 5.10 4.49
CA LEU A 65 -17.70 5.08 5.97
C LEU A 65 -18.76 4.12 6.55
N ALA A 66 -19.84 3.87 5.80
CA ALA A 66 -20.95 3.00 6.16
C ALA A 66 -20.58 1.53 6.45
N HIS A 67 -19.44 1.02 5.97
CA HIS A 67 -19.06 -0.39 6.13
C HIS A 67 -17.80 -0.62 6.98
N ASP A 68 -17.19 0.43 7.53
CA ASP A 68 -16.07 0.27 8.45
C ASP A 68 -16.62 -0.14 9.83
N PRO A 69 -16.42 -1.38 10.30
CA PRO A 69 -16.93 -1.81 11.61
C PRO A 69 -16.34 -0.98 12.75
N LEU A 70 -15.18 -0.35 12.57
CA LEU A 70 -14.59 0.55 13.55
C LEU A 70 -15.34 1.88 13.65
N ALA A 71 -16.04 2.31 12.60
CA ALA A 71 -16.84 3.54 12.63
C ALA A 71 -18.03 3.48 13.60
N LYS A 72 -18.47 2.27 13.99
CA LYS A 72 -19.49 2.06 15.03
C LYS A 72 -18.92 2.00 16.44
N LEU A 73 -17.62 1.73 16.56
CA LEU A 73 -16.96 1.43 17.84
C LEU A 73 -16.08 2.58 18.34
N LEU A 74 -15.61 3.43 17.42
CA LEU A 74 -14.64 4.48 17.72
C LEU A 74 -15.20 5.86 17.37
N PRO A 75 -14.91 6.89 18.19
CA PRO A 75 -15.18 8.27 17.82
C PRO A 75 -14.45 8.71 16.55
N ASP A 76 -15.01 9.71 15.86
CA ASP A 76 -14.46 10.23 14.59
C ASP A 76 -13.04 10.79 14.73
N GLU A 77 -12.71 11.42 15.85
CA GLU A 77 -11.36 11.92 16.12
C GLU A 77 -10.34 10.76 16.22
N THR A 78 -10.74 9.65 16.82
CA THR A 78 -9.88 8.45 16.97
C THR A 78 -9.63 7.84 15.60
N LEU A 79 -10.68 7.68 14.78
CA LEU A 79 -10.56 7.19 13.41
C LEU A 79 -9.68 8.10 12.55
N THR A 80 -9.80 9.42 12.73
CA THR A 80 -8.97 10.40 12.02
C THR A 80 -7.49 10.26 12.40
N GLY A 81 -7.20 10.08 13.69
CA GLY A 81 -5.85 9.78 14.18
C GLY A 81 -5.28 8.49 13.58
N LEU A 82 -6.07 7.41 13.58
CA LEU A 82 -5.68 6.13 13.01
C LEU A 82 -5.45 6.21 11.49
N ARG A 83 -6.29 6.96 10.75
CA ARG A 83 -6.09 7.20 9.30
C ARG A 83 -4.78 7.93 9.03
N ARG A 84 -4.45 8.95 9.82
CA ARG A 84 -3.19 9.70 9.72
C ARG A 84 -1.98 8.80 9.98
N ALA A 85 -2.08 7.85 10.91
CA ALA A 85 -1.02 6.89 11.20
C ALA A 85 -0.91 5.79 10.13
N ALA A 86 -2.03 5.34 9.56
CA ALA A 86 -2.07 4.27 8.57
C ALA A 86 -1.57 4.70 7.18
N ALA A 87 -1.88 5.94 6.76
CA ALA A 87 -1.61 6.41 5.40
C ALA A 87 -0.12 6.39 5.00
N PRO A 88 0.84 6.87 5.81
CA PRO A 88 2.27 6.78 5.48
C PRO A 88 2.79 5.34 5.41
N ARG A 89 2.11 4.41 6.09
CA ARG A 89 2.47 2.98 6.18
C ARG A 89 1.84 2.14 5.06
N GLY A 90 0.94 2.72 4.26
CA GLY A 90 0.27 2.02 3.16
C GLY A 90 -0.63 0.86 3.60
N VAL A 91 -1.11 0.86 4.85
CA VAL A 91 -1.98 -0.17 5.44
C VAL A 91 -3.39 0.36 5.68
N SER A 92 -4.37 -0.53 5.85
CA SER A 92 -5.73 -0.12 6.24
C SER A 92 -5.79 0.25 7.71
N VAL A 93 -6.79 1.04 8.10
CA VAL A 93 -7.03 1.33 9.52
C VAL A 93 -7.24 0.04 10.31
N MET A 94 -8.02 -0.91 9.76
CA MET A 94 -8.22 -2.23 10.35
C MET A 94 -6.91 -3.00 10.53
N GLN A 95 -6.02 -3.01 9.53
CA GLN A 95 -4.71 -3.67 9.63
C GLN A 95 -3.82 -2.98 10.67
N LEU A 96 -3.88 -1.66 10.77
CA LEU A 96 -3.15 -0.91 11.80
C LEU A 96 -3.66 -1.29 13.20
N VAL A 97 -4.98 -1.29 13.41
CA VAL A 97 -5.60 -1.68 14.69
C VAL A 97 -5.24 -3.11 15.07
N ALA A 98 -5.35 -4.06 14.14
CA ALA A 98 -4.97 -5.44 14.40
C ALA A 98 -3.51 -5.57 14.86
N ARG A 99 -2.58 -4.86 14.19
CA ARG A 99 -1.17 -4.86 14.59
C ARG A 99 -0.94 -4.21 15.95
N LEU A 100 -1.59 -3.08 16.23
CA LEU A 100 -1.50 -2.41 17.52
C LEU A 100 -1.97 -3.34 18.64
N LEU A 101 -3.12 -4.00 18.46
CA LEU A 101 -3.65 -4.94 19.45
C LEU A 101 -2.77 -6.19 19.61
N SER A 102 -2.23 -6.74 18.51
CA SER A 102 -1.26 -7.83 18.59
C SER A 102 -0.04 -7.44 19.42
N THR A 103 0.55 -6.27 19.17
CA THR A 103 1.70 -5.78 19.95
C THR A 103 1.34 -5.57 21.42
N VAL A 104 0.18 -4.98 21.72
CA VAL A 104 -0.27 -4.78 23.11
C VAL A 104 -0.37 -6.10 23.88
N VAL A 105 -0.84 -7.17 23.22
CA VAL A 105 -0.95 -8.49 23.84
C VAL A 105 0.40 -9.20 23.91
N GLU A 106 1.20 -9.15 22.83
CA GLU A 106 2.53 -9.80 22.76
C GLU A 106 3.50 -9.23 23.80
N ASP A 107 3.45 -7.91 24.05
CA ASP A 107 4.32 -7.21 24.99
C ASP A 107 3.72 -7.13 26.42
N ASP A 108 2.64 -7.87 26.70
CA ASP A 108 1.92 -7.89 28.00
C ASP A 108 1.55 -6.50 28.54
N LEU A 109 1.19 -5.59 27.63
CA LEU A 109 0.88 -4.18 27.95
C LEU A 109 -0.58 -3.97 28.36
N VAL A 110 -1.42 -5.01 28.32
CA VAL A 110 -2.86 -4.91 28.63
C VAL A 110 -3.08 -4.37 30.05
N GLY A 111 -2.44 -4.98 31.05
CA GLY A 111 -2.59 -4.55 32.43
C GLY A 111 -2.08 -3.12 32.66
N ALA A 112 -0.98 -2.75 31.99
CA ALA A 112 -0.43 -1.41 32.06
C ALA A 112 -1.35 -0.35 31.42
N ILE A 113 -2.05 -0.68 30.34
CA ILE A 113 -2.99 0.24 29.67
C ILE A 113 -4.29 0.38 30.45
N LEU A 114 -4.73 -0.68 31.12
CA LEU A 114 -5.94 -0.68 31.94
C LEU A 114 -5.72 -0.13 33.35
N ASP A 115 -4.51 0.36 33.66
CA ASP A 115 -4.10 0.72 35.02
C ASP A 115 -4.38 -0.42 36.03
N GLU A 116 -4.31 -1.68 35.59
CA GLU A 116 -4.22 -2.86 36.46
C GLU A 116 -2.78 -2.95 37.00
N GLY A 117 -2.34 -1.85 37.61
CA GLY A 117 -1.13 -1.77 38.39
C GLY A 117 -1.24 -2.77 39.53
N ARG A 118 -0.35 -3.75 39.49
CA ARG A 118 -0.12 -4.76 40.51
C ARG A 118 0.11 -4.09 41.87
N ASP A 119 -0.93 -3.95 42.67
CA ASP A 119 -0.84 -3.77 44.12
C ASP A 119 -0.42 -5.13 44.73
N ALA A 120 0.87 -5.46 44.67
CA ALA A 120 1.49 -6.53 45.45
C ALA A 120 3.01 -6.38 45.54
#